data_AF-A0A8T7JTK3-F1
#
_entry.id   AF-A0A8T7JTK3-F1
#
_cell.length_a   1.000
_cell.length_b   1.000
_cell.length_c   1.000
_cell.angle_alpha   90.00
_cell.angle_beta   90.00
_cell.angle_gamma   90.00
#
_symmetry.space_group_name_H-M   'P 1'
#
loop_
_entity.id
_entity.type
_entity.pdbx_description
1 polymer ?
#
loop_
_entity_poly.entity_id
_entity_poly.type
_entity_poly.pdbx_seq_one_letter_code
_entity_poly.pdbx_strand_id
1 'polypeptide(L)'
;MKKLFLSVCLLLTLSACGSSSEPQVVTASGDITAAVNEYRAILGADNGGDPGTKGPTGYREINWDSLPDEFSAPNFYTPDLFNQPEAPRARGIVLNTPGEGLMVSANANNPTGTLPRFGNINPQYADIFKTFSEEKLFSPIGSNLVVITFFVPGTDTPATVRGFGAVYTDVDTTHTAFEYFDKDGNSLGSFETPICDGCLSFLGVAFDEAVIASVEVRYGTGALGPDDGAGEVDVAVMDNFIFGEPQAIE
;
A
#
# COMPACT_ATOMS: atom_id res chain seq x y z
N MET A 1 -44.70 39.98 29.52
CA MET A 1 -43.39 40.55 29.95
C MET A 1 -42.37 39.43 30.08
N LYS A 2 -41.55 39.21 29.05
CA LYS A 2 -40.27 38.48 29.15
C LYS A 2 -39.32 39.15 28.16
N LYS A 3 -38.31 39.87 28.68
CA LYS A 3 -37.26 40.50 27.88
C LYS A 3 -36.23 39.42 27.55
N LEU A 4 -36.02 39.14 26.27
CA LEU A 4 -35.00 38.21 25.79
C LEU A 4 -33.70 39.01 25.62
N PHE A 5 -32.70 38.73 26.46
CA PHE A 5 -31.35 39.28 26.33
C PHE A 5 -30.60 38.47 25.27
N LEU A 6 -30.22 39.11 24.17
CA LEU A 6 -29.35 38.54 23.15
C LEU A 6 -27.89 38.76 23.60
N SER A 7 -27.22 37.71 24.04
CA SER A 7 -25.79 37.74 24.36
C SER A 7 -25.00 37.47 23.07
N VAL A 8 -24.26 38.46 22.58
CA VAL A 8 -23.35 38.32 21.45
C VAL A 8 -22.04 37.75 21.99
N CYS A 9 -21.75 36.50 21.68
CA CYS A 9 -20.46 35.87 21.97
C CYS A 9 -19.52 36.18 20.79
N LEU A 10 -18.58 37.12 21.00
CA LEU A 10 -17.53 37.44 20.04
C LEU A 10 -16.43 36.39 20.16
N LEU A 11 -16.38 35.40 19.25
CA LEU A 11 -15.25 34.49 19.15
C LEU A 11 -14.06 35.22 18.54
N LEU A 12 -13.01 35.45 19.34
CA LEU A 12 -11.67 35.77 18.84
C LEU A 12 -11.04 34.47 18.32
N THR A 13 -10.90 34.35 17.00
CA THR A 13 -10.05 33.34 16.38
C THR A 13 -8.60 33.82 16.46
N LEU A 14 -7.81 33.25 17.36
CA LEU A 14 -6.35 33.32 17.25
C LEU A 14 -5.92 32.43 16.08
N SER A 15 -5.42 33.05 15.00
CA SER A 15 -4.69 32.34 13.95
C SER A 15 -3.34 31.88 14.52
N ALA A 16 -3.14 30.56 14.58
CA ALA A 16 -1.85 29.95 14.80
C ALA A 16 -1.31 29.34 13.49
N CYS A 17 -0.04 29.59 13.24
CA CYS A 17 0.86 29.09 12.19
C CYS A 17 0.43 27.86 11.37
N GLY A 18 0.55 28.00 10.04
CA GLY A 18 0.94 26.92 9.12
C GLY A 18 -0.01 25.72 9.04
N SER A 19 -1.18 25.91 8.46
CA SER A 19 -2.07 24.80 8.11
C SER A 19 -1.49 24.04 6.90
N SER A 20 -0.71 22.98 7.13
CA SER A 20 -0.71 21.87 6.17
C SER A 20 -2.14 21.32 6.13
N SER A 21 -2.71 21.15 4.95
CA SER A 21 -3.99 20.48 4.80
C SER A 21 -3.92 19.07 5.38
N GLU A 22 -5.03 18.60 5.95
CA GLU A 22 -5.17 17.21 6.35
C GLU A 22 -5.13 16.33 5.10
N PRO A 23 -4.39 15.20 5.09
CA PRO A 23 -4.31 14.34 3.92
C PRO A 23 -5.68 13.77 3.56
N GLN A 24 -5.89 13.54 2.27
CA GLN A 24 -7.06 12.86 1.76
C GLN A 24 -6.93 11.36 2.03
N VAL A 25 -7.91 10.79 2.72
CA VAL A 25 -7.97 9.36 3.07
C VAL A 25 -9.14 8.72 2.34
N VAL A 26 -8.86 7.66 1.58
CA VAL A 26 -9.86 6.85 0.87
C VAL A 26 -9.83 5.43 1.44
N THR A 27 -10.97 4.94 1.91
CA THR A 27 -11.11 3.59 2.45
C THR A 27 -12.37 2.89 1.97
N ALA A 28 -12.31 1.57 1.85
CA ALA A 28 -13.47 0.72 1.60
C ALA A 28 -13.20 -0.72 2.03
N SER A 29 -14.24 -1.49 2.27
CA SER A 29 -14.18 -2.94 2.46
C SER A 29 -15.29 -3.65 1.68
N GLY A 30 -15.06 -4.90 1.30
CA GLY A 30 -15.95 -5.66 0.42
C GLY A 30 -15.73 -5.31 -1.05
N ASP A 31 -16.70 -4.65 -1.70
CA ASP A 31 -16.50 -4.11 -3.06
C ASP A 31 -15.77 -2.77 -2.99
N ILE A 32 -14.46 -2.83 -3.20
CA ILE A 32 -13.55 -1.69 -3.10
C ILE A 32 -13.36 -0.94 -4.42
N THR A 33 -14.03 -1.36 -5.51
CA THR A 33 -13.78 -0.85 -6.87
C THR A 33 -13.94 0.67 -6.97
N ALA A 34 -14.99 1.22 -6.36
CA ALA A 34 -15.23 2.65 -6.36
C ALA A 34 -14.12 3.44 -5.65
N ALA A 35 -13.66 2.95 -4.50
CA ALA A 35 -12.62 3.58 -3.70
C ALA A 35 -11.25 3.53 -4.38
N VAL A 36 -10.89 2.42 -4.99
CA VAL A 36 -9.64 2.32 -5.78
C VAL A 36 -9.66 3.31 -6.94
N ASN A 37 -10.79 3.43 -7.65
CA ASN A 37 -10.93 4.38 -8.75
C ASN A 37 -10.92 5.84 -8.28
N GLU A 38 -11.53 6.13 -7.13
CA GLU A 38 -11.44 7.45 -6.48
C GLU A 38 -9.99 7.81 -6.13
N TYR A 39 -9.25 6.87 -5.54
CA TYR A 39 -7.84 7.10 -5.19
C TYR A 39 -6.95 7.32 -6.42
N ARG A 40 -7.14 6.52 -7.48
CA ARG A 40 -6.48 6.76 -8.77
C ARG A 40 -6.80 8.15 -9.32
N ALA A 41 -8.08 8.57 -9.28
CA ALA A 41 -8.51 9.88 -9.74
C ALA A 41 -7.91 11.03 -8.91
N ILE A 42 -7.77 10.85 -7.59
CA ILE A 42 -7.07 11.78 -6.71
C ILE A 42 -5.61 11.95 -7.15
N LEU A 43 -4.91 10.86 -7.48
CA LEU A 43 -3.48 10.92 -7.87
C LEU A 43 -3.27 11.47 -9.29
N GLY A 44 -4.11 11.09 -10.25
CA GLY A 44 -4.12 11.59 -11.62
C GLY A 44 -4.07 10.48 -12.67
N ALA A 45 -3.37 10.72 -13.78
CA ALA A 45 -3.21 9.73 -14.85
C ALA A 45 -2.27 8.58 -14.46
N ASP A 46 -2.48 7.38 -15.03
CA ASP A 46 -1.52 6.28 -14.93
C ASP A 46 -0.27 6.60 -15.76
N ASN A 47 0.88 6.68 -15.09
CA ASN A 47 2.18 6.96 -15.69
C ASN A 47 2.95 5.69 -16.09
N GLY A 48 2.37 4.51 -15.88
CA GLY A 48 2.88 3.25 -16.37
C GLY A 48 4.24 2.82 -15.79
N GLY A 49 4.95 1.99 -16.55
CA GLY A 49 6.20 1.35 -16.16
C GLY A 49 7.45 1.89 -16.88
N ASP A 50 7.33 3.01 -17.59
CA ASP A 50 8.43 3.59 -18.35
C ASP A 50 9.40 4.38 -17.43
N PRO A 51 10.71 4.38 -17.74
CA PRO A 51 11.71 5.10 -16.96
C PRO A 51 11.49 6.61 -16.89
N GLY A 52 11.99 7.21 -15.80
CA GLY A 52 11.95 8.63 -15.52
C GLY A 52 10.57 9.15 -15.11
N THR A 53 10.59 10.24 -14.33
CA THR A 53 9.39 10.96 -13.88
C THR A 53 8.60 11.50 -15.08
N LYS A 54 7.30 11.24 -15.16
CA LYS A 54 6.43 11.66 -16.29
C LYS A 54 5.79 13.04 -16.12
N GLY A 55 5.89 13.62 -14.94
CA GLY A 55 5.37 14.94 -14.62
C GLY A 55 5.18 15.11 -13.11
N PRO A 56 4.57 16.24 -12.67
CA PRO A 56 4.35 16.52 -11.26
C PRO A 56 3.16 15.77 -10.66
N THR A 57 2.37 15.05 -11.47
CA THR A 57 1.14 14.36 -11.05
C THR A 57 1.00 13.02 -11.76
N GLY A 58 -0.03 12.27 -11.39
CA GLY A 58 -0.26 10.90 -11.85
C GLY A 58 0.19 9.88 -10.82
N TYR A 59 -0.06 8.61 -11.13
CA TYR A 59 0.27 7.48 -10.29
C TYR A 59 0.99 6.39 -11.08
N ARG A 60 1.61 5.48 -10.33
CA ARG A 60 2.10 4.20 -10.81
C ARG A 60 1.50 3.10 -9.98
N GLU A 61 1.30 1.96 -10.61
CA GLU A 61 0.62 0.84 -9.99
C GLU A 61 1.38 -0.47 -10.21
N ILE A 62 1.47 -1.27 -9.15
CA ILE A 62 2.01 -2.61 -9.20
C ILE A 62 0.87 -3.60 -8.99
N ASN A 63 0.77 -4.55 -9.90
CA ASN A 63 0.22 -5.87 -9.66
C ASN A 63 1.30 -6.89 -10.03
N TRP A 64 1.20 -8.09 -9.48
CA TRP A 64 2.21 -9.13 -9.70
C TRP A 64 1.76 -10.18 -10.71
N ASP A 65 0.57 -10.05 -11.28
CA ASP A 65 -0.06 -11.07 -12.14
C ASP A 65 0.76 -11.47 -13.35
N SER A 66 1.42 -10.49 -13.97
CA SER A 66 2.29 -10.72 -15.13
C SER A 66 3.71 -11.21 -14.77
N LEU A 67 4.01 -11.42 -13.47
CA LEU A 67 5.31 -11.96 -13.10
C LEU A 67 5.46 -13.41 -13.61
N PRO A 68 6.60 -13.76 -14.21
CA PRO A 68 6.93 -15.14 -14.49
C PRO A 68 7.01 -16.00 -13.21
N ASP A 69 6.87 -17.31 -13.36
CA ASP A 69 6.83 -18.26 -12.25
C ASP A 69 8.17 -18.33 -11.49
N GLU A 70 9.29 -18.07 -12.17
CA GLU A 70 10.62 -18.00 -11.52
C GLU A 70 10.75 -16.85 -10.51
N PHE A 71 9.86 -15.84 -10.57
CA PHE A 71 9.79 -14.73 -9.61
C PHE A 71 8.61 -14.86 -8.63
N SER A 72 7.95 -16.01 -8.61
CA SER A 72 6.80 -16.30 -7.75
C SER A 72 7.09 -17.51 -6.85
N ALA A 73 6.21 -17.76 -5.89
CA ALA A 73 6.31 -18.86 -4.95
C ALA A 73 6.59 -20.19 -5.68
N PRO A 74 7.59 -20.97 -5.21
CA PRO A 74 8.23 -20.87 -3.91
C PRO A 74 9.46 -19.95 -3.84
N ASN A 75 9.76 -19.17 -4.88
CA ASN A 75 10.92 -18.29 -4.92
C ASN A 75 10.66 -16.96 -4.20
N PHE A 76 11.72 -16.36 -3.66
CA PHE A 76 11.63 -15.00 -3.12
C PHE A 76 11.61 -13.94 -4.23
N TYR A 77 10.84 -12.89 -3.97
CA TYR A 77 10.79 -11.65 -4.76
C TYR A 77 12.06 -10.83 -4.53
N THR A 78 12.57 -10.21 -5.61
CA THR A 78 13.71 -9.30 -5.54
C THR A 78 13.26 -7.88 -5.15
N PRO A 79 13.77 -7.28 -4.06
CA PRO A 79 13.35 -5.98 -3.55
C PRO A 79 13.14 -4.85 -4.57
N ASP A 80 14.01 -4.76 -5.58
CA ASP A 80 14.07 -3.70 -6.59
C ASP A 80 13.41 -4.09 -7.92
N LEU A 81 12.59 -5.16 -7.96
CA LEU A 81 11.99 -5.67 -9.21
C LEU A 81 11.21 -4.60 -10.00
N PHE A 82 10.63 -3.61 -9.31
CA PHE A 82 9.90 -2.48 -9.89
C PHE A 82 10.66 -1.14 -9.82
N ASN A 83 11.99 -1.18 -9.71
CA ASN A 83 12.87 -0.04 -9.95
C ASN A 83 13.99 -0.37 -10.96
N GLN A 84 13.69 -1.16 -11.99
CA GLN A 84 14.67 -1.51 -13.03
C GLN A 84 14.80 -0.38 -14.07
N PRO A 85 15.95 -0.23 -14.76
CA PRO A 85 16.20 0.88 -15.68
C PRO A 85 15.36 0.84 -16.98
N GLU A 86 14.63 -0.26 -17.23
CA GLU A 86 13.88 -0.48 -18.46
C GLU A 86 12.39 -0.72 -18.18
N ALA A 87 11.56 -0.35 -19.17
CA ALA A 87 10.14 -0.67 -19.14
C ALA A 87 9.91 -2.20 -19.21
N PRO A 88 8.86 -2.73 -18.58
CA PRO A 88 7.80 -2.03 -17.83
C PRO A 88 8.10 -1.95 -16.31
N ARG A 89 9.36 -2.17 -15.90
CA ARG A 89 9.74 -2.34 -14.49
C ARG A 89 10.33 -1.07 -13.87
N ALA A 90 10.38 0.03 -14.60
CA ALA A 90 10.85 1.30 -14.08
C ALA A 90 9.68 2.05 -13.42
N ARG A 91 9.34 1.68 -12.19
CA ARG A 91 8.25 2.34 -11.43
C ARG A 91 8.73 3.16 -10.24
N GLY A 92 9.98 3.01 -9.81
CA GLY A 92 10.56 3.88 -8.78
C GLY A 92 10.22 3.48 -7.35
N ILE A 93 10.04 2.19 -7.09
CA ILE A 93 9.68 1.66 -5.78
C ILE A 93 10.54 0.44 -5.44
N VAL A 94 11.05 0.44 -4.20
CA VAL A 94 11.83 -0.66 -3.64
C VAL A 94 11.15 -1.13 -2.36
N LEU A 95 11.01 -2.45 -2.21
CA LEU A 95 10.30 -3.08 -1.11
C LEU A 95 11.30 -3.86 -0.26
N ASN A 96 11.34 -3.61 1.04
CA ASN A 96 12.19 -4.35 1.98
C ASN A 96 11.37 -4.89 3.14
N THR A 97 11.88 -5.90 3.82
CA THR A 97 11.27 -6.45 5.03
C THR A 97 12.35 -6.81 6.03
N PRO A 98 12.12 -6.68 7.35
CA PRO A 98 13.04 -7.22 8.35
C PRO A 98 12.96 -8.75 8.48
N GLY A 99 12.01 -9.39 7.79
CA GLY A 99 11.83 -10.84 7.74
C GLY A 99 12.85 -11.54 6.84
N GLU A 100 12.54 -12.79 6.47
CA GLU A 100 13.39 -13.65 5.65
C GLU A 100 13.44 -13.20 4.19
N GLY A 101 12.38 -12.56 3.71
CA GLY A 101 12.27 -12.09 2.34
C GLY A 101 10.85 -11.70 1.96
N LEU A 102 10.68 -11.31 0.71
CA LEU A 102 9.40 -10.98 0.12
C LEU A 102 8.96 -12.11 -0.79
N MET A 103 7.66 -12.36 -0.93
CA MET A 103 7.16 -13.41 -1.82
C MET A 103 5.90 -12.95 -2.56
N VAL A 104 5.77 -13.44 -3.78
CA VAL A 104 4.57 -13.34 -4.61
C VAL A 104 3.98 -14.73 -4.70
N SER A 105 2.68 -14.90 -4.50
CA SER A 105 2.04 -16.21 -4.61
C SER A 105 2.11 -16.76 -6.04
N ALA A 106 2.08 -18.08 -6.19
CA ALA A 106 2.01 -18.70 -7.51
C ALA A 106 0.65 -18.42 -8.17
N ASN A 107 0.60 -18.48 -9.51
CA ASN A 107 -0.66 -18.62 -10.25
C ASN A 107 -1.10 -20.09 -10.27
N ALA A 108 -2.36 -20.40 -10.57
CA ALA A 108 -2.89 -21.76 -10.55
C ALA A 108 -2.30 -22.68 -11.64
N ASN A 109 -1.74 -22.11 -12.70
CA ASN A 109 -1.20 -22.84 -13.86
C ASN A 109 0.33 -23.06 -13.80
N ASN A 110 0.96 -22.73 -12.68
CA ASN A 110 2.42 -22.81 -12.54
C ASN A 110 2.92 -24.26 -12.74
N PRO A 111 4.09 -24.45 -13.37
CA PRO A 111 4.60 -25.78 -13.70
C PRO A 111 5.07 -26.58 -12.48
N THR A 112 5.23 -25.94 -11.31
CA THR A 112 5.68 -26.59 -10.08
C THR A 112 4.54 -27.15 -9.24
N GLY A 113 3.28 -26.87 -9.58
CA GLY A 113 2.10 -27.29 -8.81
C GLY A 113 1.99 -26.60 -7.45
N THR A 114 2.65 -25.45 -7.27
CA THR A 114 2.56 -24.62 -6.06
C THR A 114 1.13 -24.11 -5.93
N LEU A 115 0.51 -24.23 -4.75
CA LEU A 115 -0.85 -23.72 -4.57
C LEU A 115 -0.88 -22.18 -4.65
N PRO A 116 -1.88 -21.59 -5.32
CA PRO A 116 -2.00 -20.14 -5.47
C PRO A 116 -2.36 -19.46 -4.15
N ARG A 117 -2.30 -18.12 -4.12
CA ARG A 117 -2.71 -17.29 -2.97
C ARG A 117 -2.12 -17.77 -1.64
N PHE A 118 -0.81 -18.05 -1.66
CA PHE A 118 -0.04 -18.59 -0.53
C PHE A 118 -0.54 -19.91 0.04
N GLY A 119 -1.29 -20.70 -0.75
CA GLY A 119 -1.70 -22.05 -0.39
C GLY A 119 -0.54 -23.00 -0.08
N ASN A 120 0.67 -22.67 -0.56
CA ASN A 120 1.91 -23.38 -0.23
C ASN A 120 2.37 -23.18 1.23
N ILE A 121 1.86 -22.14 1.91
CA ILE A 121 2.11 -21.87 3.33
C ILE A 121 0.98 -22.47 4.18
N ASN A 122 -0.28 -22.17 3.84
CA ASN A 122 -1.47 -22.81 4.41
C ASN A 122 -2.46 -23.10 3.27
N PRO A 123 -2.80 -24.37 2.99
CA PRO A 123 -3.75 -24.72 1.93
C PRO A 123 -5.12 -24.04 2.01
N GLN A 124 -5.55 -23.61 3.20
CA GLN A 124 -6.83 -22.91 3.39
C GLN A 124 -6.83 -21.48 2.81
N TYR A 125 -5.66 -20.84 2.69
CA TYR A 125 -5.55 -19.49 2.12
C TYR A 125 -6.05 -19.39 0.68
N ALA A 126 -5.96 -20.48 -0.09
CA ALA A 126 -6.51 -20.54 -1.44
C ALA A 126 -8.05 -20.39 -1.48
N ASP A 127 -8.75 -20.59 -0.37
CA ASP A 127 -10.21 -20.37 -0.28
C ASP A 127 -10.55 -19.03 0.38
N ILE A 128 -9.70 -18.57 1.30
CA ILE A 128 -9.91 -17.37 2.12
C ILE A 128 -9.53 -16.10 1.35
N PHE A 129 -8.26 -15.97 0.95
CA PHE A 129 -7.74 -14.75 0.32
C PHE A 129 -8.44 -14.45 -0.99
N LYS A 130 -8.85 -13.19 -1.17
CA LYS A 130 -9.47 -12.65 -2.37
C LYS A 130 -8.46 -11.82 -3.15
N THR A 131 -8.75 -11.62 -4.42
CA THR A 131 -7.95 -10.79 -5.33
C THR A 131 -8.80 -9.67 -5.88
N PHE A 132 -8.16 -8.52 -6.09
CA PHE A 132 -8.73 -7.37 -6.76
C PHE A 132 -8.32 -7.35 -8.25
N SER A 133 -7.06 -7.67 -8.52
CA SER A 133 -6.54 -7.92 -9.86
C SER A 133 -6.71 -9.40 -10.22
N GLU A 134 -5.78 -10.01 -10.97
CA GLU A 134 -5.93 -11.42 -11.35
C GLU A 134 -5.70 -12.35 -10.14
N GLU A 135 -4.59 -13.08 -10.04
CA GLU A 135 -4.48 -14.15 -9.05
C GLU A 135 -3.28 -14.08 -8.12
N LYS A 136 -2.31 -13.19 -8.36
CA LYS A 136 -1.07 -13.15 -7.58
C LYS A 136 -1.13 -12.12 -6.46
N LEU A 137 -0.89 -12.60 -5.25
CA LEU A 137 -0.81 -11.81 -4.02
C LEU A 137 0.66 -11.64 -3.60
N PHE A 138 0.93 -10.65 -2.77
CA PHE A 138 2.24 -10.30 -2.26
C PHE A 138 2.22 -10.26 -0.72
N SER A 139 3.33 -10.70 -0.10
CA SER A 139 3.49 -10.67 1.35
C SER A 139 4.97 -10.69 1.75
N PRO A 140 5.35 -10.05 2.87
CA PRO A 140 6.60 -10.39 3.55
C PRO A 140 6.52 -11.81 4.14
N ILE A 141 7.68 -12.46 4.25
CA ILE A 141 7.89 -13.78 4.86
C ILE A 141 8.75 -13.61 6.11
N GLY A 142 8.39 -14.27 7.21
CA GLY A 142 9.10 -14.15 8.49
C GLY A 142 8.92 -12.79 9.19
N SER A 143 8.03 -11.94 8.68
CA SER A 143 7.55 -10.73 9.34
C SER A 143 6.16 -10.37 8.79
N ASN A 144 5.54 -9.32 9.35
CA ASN A 144 4.32 -8.71 8.84
C ASN A 144 4.55 -7.27 8.32
N LEU A 145 5.81 -6.87 8.14
CA LEU A 145 6.21 -5.49 7.83
C LEU A 145 6.94 -5.44 6.48
N VAL A 146 6.51 -4.49 5.65
CA VAL A 146 7.24 -4.03 4.46
C VAL A 146 7.60 -2.56 4.65
N VAL A 147 8.87 -2.22 4.43
CA VAL A 147 9.36 -0.84 4.36
C VAL A 147 9.57 -0.49 2.90
N ILE A 148 8.87 0.54 2.45
CA ILE A 148 8.87 1.01 1.07
C ILE A 148 9.70 2.29 0.98
N THR A 149 10.56 2.38 -0.03
CA THR A 149 11.25 3.61 -0.42
C THR A 149 11.07 3.89 -1.90
N PHE A 150 11.15 5.17 -2.28
CA PHE A 150 10.89 5.62 -3.64
C PHE A 150 12.12 6.23 -4.30
N PHE A 151 12.17 6.08 -5.62
CA PHE A 151 13.25 6.56 -6.47
C PHE A 151 12.68 7.16 -7.75
N VAL A 152 13.45 8.04 -8.40
CA VAL A 152 13.14 8.42 -9.78
C VAL A 152 13.10 7.12 -10.60
N PRO A 153 12.03 6.86 -11.37
CA PRO A 153 11.77 5.52 -11.89
C PRO A 153 12.90 4.98 -12.77
N GLY A 154 13.50 3.86 -12.33
CA GLY A 154 14.61 3.19 -13.01
C GLY A 154 16.00 3.77 -12.71
N THR A 155 16.14 4.54 -11.64
CA THR A 155 17.43 5.10 -11.19
C THR A 155 17.63 4.91 -9.69
N ASP A 156 18.82 5.28 -9.20
CA ASP A 156 19.16 5.33 -7.76
C ASP A 156 18.92 6.71 -7.14
N THR A 157 18.27 7.65 -7.84
CA THR A 157 17.98 8.98 -7.31
C THR A 157 16.79 8.90 -6.34
N PRO A 158 16.96 9.19 -5.04
CA PRO A 158 15.86 9.15 -4.08
C PRO A 158 14.71 10.09 -4.47
N ALA A 159 13.49 9.65 -4.21
CA ALA A 159 12.30 10.40 -4.56
C ALA A 159 11.27 10.40 -3.42
N THR A 160 10.36 11.37 -3.46
CA THR A 160 9.12 11.38 -2.69
C THR A 160 7.92 11.13 -3.59
N VAL A 161 6.83 10.64 -3.01
CA VAL A 161 5.54 10.47 -3.67
C VAL A 161 4.45 11.25 -2.94
N ARG A 162 3.37 11.59 -3.66
CA ARG A 162 2.23 12.33 -3.09
C ARG A 162 1.30 11.45 -2.26
N GLY A 163 1.25 10.16 -2.56
CA GLY A 163 0.39 9.22 -1.86
C GLY A 163 0.86 7.79 -2.07
N PHE A 164 0.47 6.92 -1.15
CA PHE A 164 0.52 5.48 -1.33
C PHE A 164 -0.78 4.85 -0.79
N GLY A 165 -1.28 3.85 -1.50
CA GLY A 165 -2.39 3.01 -1.10
C GLY A 165 -2.20 1.58 -1.58
N ALA A 166 -2.86 0.64 -0.90
CA ALA A 166 -2.79 -0.76 -1.25
C ALA A 166 -4.13 -1.47 -1.01
N VAL A 167 -4.30 -2.58 -1.72
CA VAL A 167 -5.39 -3.52 -1.52
C VAL A 167 -4.93 -4.63 -0.58
N TYR A 168 -5.60 -4.75 0.56
CA TYR A 168 -5.50 -5.88 1.47
C TYR A 168 -6.53 -6.94 1.10
N THR A 169 -6.22 -8.18 1.46
CA THR A 169 -7.20 -9.25 1.61
C THR A 169 -7.13 -9.82 3.01
N ASP A 170 -8.30 -10.09 3.59
CA ASP A 170 -8.46 -10.83 4.85
C ASP A 170 -7.87 -10.08 6.05
N VAL A 171 -8.45 -8.91 6.35
CA VAL A 171 -8.07 -8.15 7.55
C VAL A 171 -9.11 -8.41 8.62
N ASP A 172 -8.73 -9.09 9.70
CA ASP A 172 -9.67 -9.49 10.75
C ASP A 172 -9.69 -8.55 11.95
N THR A 173 -8.62 -7.78 12.14
CA THR A 173 -8.40 -6.99 13.35
C THR A 173 -7.94 -5.55 13.07
N THR A 174 -8.24 -4.67 14.02
CA THR A 174 -7.73 -3.29 13.99
C THR A 174 -6.23 -3.28 14.25
N HIS A 175 -5.47 -2.67 13.36
CA HIS A 175 -4.04 -2.43 13.49
C HIS A 175 -3.62 -1.20 12.68
N THR A 176 -2.48 -0.61 13.03
CA THR A 176 -1.83 0.39 12.16
C THR A 176 -1.43 -0.29 10.86
N ALA A 177 -2.08 0.06 9.77
CA ALA A 177 -1.83 -0.48 8.44
C ALA A 177 -0.64 0.23 7.79
N PHE A 178 -0.67 1.57 7.75
CA PHE A 178 0.40 2.38 7.16
C PHE A 178 0.92 3.42 8.14
N GLU A 179 2.23 3.62 8.15
CA GLU A 179 2.85 4.84 8.66
C GLU A 179 3.72 5.47 7.57
N TYR A 180 3.54 6.78 7.35
CA TYR A 180 4.20 7.53 6.30
C TYR A 180 5.31 8.39 6.90
N PHE A 181 6.43 8.52 6.20
CA PHE A 181 7.55 9.33 6.68
C PHE A 181 8.05 10.30 5.61
N ASP A 182 8.44 11.49 6.05
CA ASP A 182 9.11 12.46 5.20
C ASP A 182 10.59 12.10 4.94
N LYS A 183 11.27 12.90 4.12
CA LYS A 183 12.69 12.70 3.77
C LYS A 183 13.65 12.78 4.97
N ASP A 184 13.23 13.40 6.07
CA ASP A 184 14.01 13.56 7.28
C ASP A 184 13.67 12.48 8.34
N GLY A 185 12.75 11.55 7.99
CA GLY A 185 12.31 10.44 8.84
C GLY A 185 11.25 10.83 9.86
N ASN A 186 10.62 12.00 9.73
CA ASN A 186 9.51 12.38 10.61
C ASN A 186 8.22 11.71 10.14
N SER A 187 7.45 11.19 11.09
CA SER A 187 6.13 10.64 10.81
C SER A 187 5.19 11.72 10.27
N LEU A 188 4.54 11.41 9.15
CA LEU A 188 3.47 12.17 8.51
C LEU A 188 2.08 11.66 8.93
N GLY A 189 2.02 10.64 9.77
CA GLY A 189 0.80 10.05 10.29
C GLY A 189 0.73 8.54 10.11
N SER A 190 -0.07 7.91 10.98
CA SER A 190 -0.40 6.48 10.95
C SER A 190 -1.88 6.30 10.66
N PHE A 191 -2.21 5.28 9.86
CA PHE A 191 -3.55 5.05 9.35
C PHE A 191 -3.93 3.58 9.46
N GLU A 192 -5.21 3.33 9.73
CA GLU A 192 -5.78 1.98 9.84
C GLU A 192 -6.61 1.67 8.58
N THR A 193 -6.64 0.40 8.20
CA THR A 193 -7.49 -0.11 7.11
C THR A 193 -8.79 -0.67 7.70
N PRO A 194 -9.94 -0.61 7.00
CA PRO A 194 -11.17 -1.24 7.49
C PRO A 194 -11.02 -2.76 7.60
N ILE A 195 -11.68 -3.35 8.60
CA ILE A 195 -11.76 -4.80 8.80
C ILE A 195 -12.68 -5.44 7.73
N CYS A 196 -12.24 -6.57 7.18
CA CYS A 196 -12.98 -7.40 6.24
C CYS A 196 -12.46 -8.87 6.26
N ASP A 197 -13.08 -9.71 7.09
CA ASP A 197 -12.82 -11.16 7.17
C ASP A 197 -13.28 -11.86 5.87
N GLY A 198 -12.34 -12.53 5.19
CA GLY A 198 -12.57 -13.23 3.94
C GLY A 198 -12.89 -12.31 2.76
N CYS A 199 -12.53 -11.03 2.82
CA CYS A 199 -12.81 -10.05 1.77
C CYS A 199 -11.70 -9.01 1.60
N LEU A 200 -11.88 -8.10 0.63
CA LEU A 200 -10.92 -7.06 0.32
C LEU A 200 -11.12 -5.83 1.19
N SER A 201 -10.02 -5.19 1.55
CA SER A 201 -9.98 -3.86 2.17
C SER A 201 -9.05 -2.96 1.38
N PHE A 202 -9.39 -1.68 1.28
CA PHE A 202 -8.56 -0.67 0.64
C PHE A 202 -8.29 0.47 1.60
N LEU A 203 -7.04 0.91 1.61
CA LEU A 203 -6.59 2.15 2.23
C LEU A 203 -5.69 2.87 1.22
N GLY A 204 -5.98 4.15 1.00
CA GLY A 204 -5.13 5.06 0.24
C GLY A 204 -5.09 6.42 0.92
N VAL A 205 -3.87 6.95 1.11
CA VAL A 205 -3.66 8.29 1.66
C VAL A 205 -2.91 9.13 0.64
N ALA A 206 -3.35 10.37 0.43
CA ALA A 206 -2.74 11.33 -0.47
C ALA A 206 -2.60 12.69 0.22
N PHE A 207 -1.40 13.27 0.12
CA PHE A 207 -1.08 14.62 0.57
C PHE A 207 -1.25 15.61 -0.60
N ASP A 208 -1.16 16.91 -0.32
CA ASP A 208 -1.21 17.93 -1.38
C ASP A 208 0.04 17.92 -2.28
N GLU A 209 1.19 17.53 -1.72
CA GLU A 209 2.49 17.54 -2.38
C GLU A 209 3.23 16.20 -2.21
N ALA A 210 4.27 15.97 -3.02
CA ALA A 210 5.12 14.79 -2.91
C ALA A 210 6.04 14.91 -1.68
N VAL A 211 5.56 14.44 -0.52
CA VAL A 211 6.27 14.54 0.77
C VAL A 211 6.66 13.19 1.37
N ILE A 212 6.08 12.09 0.88
CA ILE A 212 6.32 10.75 1.42
C ILE A 212 7.63 10.21 0.83
N ALA A 213 8.66 10.04 1.65
CA ALA A 213 9.93 9.41 1.25
C ALA A 213 9.94 7.90 1.53
N SER A 214 9.22 7.45 2.57
CA SER A 214 9.05 6.05 2.89
C SER A 214 7.70 5.74 3.52
N VAL A 215 7.30 4.46 3.44
CA VAL A 215 6.09 3.94 4.07
C VAL A 215 6.42 2.65 4.81
N GLU A 216 6.05 2.56 6.08
CA GLU A 216 5.94 1.28 6.79
C GLU A 216 4.55 0.71 6.56
N VAL A 217 4.49 -0.48 5.97
CA VAL A 217 3.26 -1.20 5.64
C VAL A 217 3.17 -2.47 6.47
N ARG A 218 2.16 -2.57 7.33
CA ARG A 218 1.89 -3.73 8.19
C ARG A 218 0.66 -4.47 7.69
N TYR A 219 0.79 -5.77 7.55
CA TYR A 219 -0.21 -6.59 6.86
C TYR A 219 -1.34 -7.06 7.77
N GLY A 220 -1.02 -7.36 9.03
CA GLY A 220 -1.95 -7.77 10.07
C GLY A 220 -1.22 -7.73 11.41
N THR A 221 -1.68 -8.49 12.41
CA THR A 221 -0.97 -8.62 13.69
C THR A 221 0.07 -9.76 13.68
N GLY A 222 0.00 -10.65 12.69
CA GLY A 222 0.87 -11.81 12.50
C GLY A 222 1.71 -11.80 11.23
N ALA A 223 2.85 -12.49 11.27
CA ALA A 223 3.58 -12.83 10.04
C ALA A 223 2.84 -13.93 9.28
N LEU A 224 2.90 -13.91 7.94
CA LEU A 224 2.36 -14.98 7.10
C LEU A 224 2.97 -16.33 7.51
N GLY A 225 2.13 -17.24 7.99
CA GLY A 225 2.52 -18.54 8.51
C GLY A 225 1.41 -19.58 8.36
N PRO A 226 1.60 -20.82 8.84
CA PRO A 226 0.59 -21.87 8.76
C PRO A 226 -0.57 -21.66 9.73
N ASP A 227 -0.37 -20.89 10.80
CA ASP A 227 -1.36 -20.63 11.84
C ASP A 227 -2.00 -19.25 11.62
N ASP A 228 -3.30 -19.25 11.33
CA ASP A 228 -4.13 -18.06 11.15
C ASP A 228 -5.30 -18.08 12.14
N GLY A 229 -5.63 -16.95 12.75
CA GLY A 229 -6.65 -16.82 13.80
C GLY A 229 -6.28 -17.41 15.18
N ALA A 230 -5.10 -18.04 15.32
CA ALA A 230 -4.65 -18.59 16.59
C ALA A 230 -4.14 -17.49 17.54
N GLY A 231 -4.88 -17.22 18.63
CA GLY A 231 -4.43 -16.30 19.68
C GLY A 231 -4.44 -14.81 19.27
N GLU A 232 -5.46 -14.39 18.51
CA GLU A 232 -5.61 -13.01 17.99
C GLU A 232 -4.60 -12.61 16.91
N VAL A 233 -3.91 -13.60 16.33
CA VAL A 233 -3.07 -13.44 15.14
C VAL A 233 -3.96 -13.29 13.91
N ASP A 234 -3.80 -12.17 13.21
CA ASP A 234 -4.47 -11.78 11.98
C ASP A 234 -3.45 -11.77 10.85
N VAL A 235 -3.68 -12.61 9.83
CA VAL A 235 -2.81 -12.74 8.66
C VAL A 235 -3.52 -12.20 7.43
N ALA A 236 -3.19 -10.97 7.05
CA ALA A 236 -3.59 -10.44 5.75
C ALA A 236 -2.43 -10.55 4.74
N VAL A 237 -2.79 -10.58 3.46
CA VAL A 237 -1.84 -10.39 2.34
C VAL A 237 -2.32 -9.25 1.45
N MET A 238 -1.51 -8.82 0.48
CA MET A 238 -1.87 -7.71 -0.38
C MET A 238 -1.94 -8.10 -1.85
N ASP A 239 -2.78 -7.35 -2.55
CA ASP A 239 -2.81 -7.25 -4.00
C ASP A 239 -2.24 -5.87 -4.38
N ASN A 240 -2.84 -5.17 -5.34
CA ASN A 240 -2.28 -3.97 -5.97
C ASN A 240 -1.74 -2.90 -5.00
N PHE A 241 -0.57 -2.33 -5.36
CA PHE A 241 -0.04 -1.09 -4.77
C PHE A 241 -0.21 0.06 -5.75
N ILE A 242 -0.64 1.21 -5.26
CA ILE A 242 -0.88 2.43 -6.05
C ILE A 242 -0.17 3.59 -5.36
N PHE A 243 0.71 4.28 -6.06
CA PHE A 243 1.46 5.39 -5.48
C PHE A 243 1.63 6.55 -6.46
N GLY A 244 1.71 7.76 -5.93
CA GLY A 244 1.89 8.97 -6.73
C GLY A 244 3.21 8.94 -7.52
N GLU A 245 3.29 9.72 -8.60
CA GLU A 245 4.50 9.79 -9.42
C GLU A 245 5.74 10.21 -8.60
N PRO A 246 6.81 9.40 -8.57
CA PRO A 246 8.02 9.75 -7.82
C PRO A 246 8.67 11.04 -8.33
N GLN A 247 8.88 11.99 -7.42
CA GLN A 247 9.57 13.26 -7.64
C GLN A 247 10.92 13.22 -6.94
N ALA A 248 12.01 13.57 -7.63
CA ALA A 248 13.33 13.58 -7.01
C ALA A 248 13.36 14.44 -5.74
N ILE A 249 14.05 13.96 -4.71
CA ILE A 249 14.34 14.77 -3.52
C ILE A 249 15.41 15.80 -3.91
N GLU A 250 15.10 17.08 -3.71
CA GLU A 250 16.05 18.19 -3.86
C GLU A 250 16.97 18.36 -2.63
#